data_AF-A0A957EFX5-F1
#
_entry.id   AF-A0A957EFX5-F1
#
_cell.length_a   1.000
_cell.length_b   1.000
_cell.length_c   1.000
_cell.angle_alpha   90.00
_cell.angle_beta   90.00
_cell.angle_gamma   90.00
#
_symmetry.space_group_name_H-M   'P 1'
#
loop_
_entity.id
_entity.type
_entity.pdbx_description
1 polymer ?
#
loop_
_entity_poly.entity_id
_entity_poly.type
_entity_poly.pdbx_seq_one_letter_code
_entity_poly.pdbx_strand_id
1 'polypeptide(L)' 'MSSYDLKQLVTMWQREKLTPEQAIGQVLLHLEVLAARLGELEKRVETHRRAPDKPE' A
#
# COMPACT_ATOMS: atom_id res chain seq x y z
N MET A 1 11.20 6.17 10.58
CA MET A 1 11.45 7.21 9.57
C MET A 1 10.11 7.72 9.10
N SER A 2 9.91 9.05 9.06
CA SER A 2 8.64 9.65 8.66
C SER A 2 8.34 9.27 7.21
N SER A 3 7.38 8.37 6.99
CA SER A 3 6.88 8.05 5.65
C SER A 3 6.10 9.26 5.18
N TYR A 4 6.55 9.88 4.09
CA TYR A 4 5.71 10.83 3.37
C TYR A 4 4.52 10.06 2.82
N ASP A 5 3.32 10.64 2.85
CA ASP A 5 2.22 10.07 2.08
C ASP A 5 2.52 10.20 0.57
N LEU A 6 1.83 9.41 -0.27
CA LEU A 6 2.08 9.40 -1.71
C LEU A 6 1.93 10.80 -2.36
N LYS A 7 1.02 11.65 -1.88
CA LYS A 7 0.83 13.01 -2.41
C LYS A 7 1.99 13.91 -2.02
N GLN A 8 2.48 13.79 -0.79
CA GLN A 8 3.68 14.48 -0.33
C GLN A 8 4.90 14.04 -1.14
N LEU A 9 5.06 12.74 -1.40
CA LEU A 9 6.13 12.19 -2.23
C LEU A 9 6.13 12.80 -3.64
N VAL A 10 4.96 12.82 -4.29
CA VAL A 10 4.79 13.42 -5.63
C VAL A 10 5.11 14.92 -5.61
N THR A 11 4.65 15.64 -4.59
CA THR A 11 4.91 17.07 -4.44
C THR A 11 6.40 17.35 -4.27
N MET A 12 7.10 16.54 -3.47
CA MET A 12 8.53 16.69 -3.24
C MET A 12 9.35 16.32 -4.48
N TRP A 13 8.94 15.29 -5.22
CA TRP A 13 9.55 14.91 -6.50
C TRP A 13 9.46 16.03 -7.53
N GLN A 14 8.25 16.60 -7.72
CA GLN A 14 8.03 17.72 -8.64
C GLN A 14 8.83 18.97 -8.29
N ARG A 15 9.15 19.16 -7.00
CA ARG A 15 9.96 20.29 -6.50
C ARG A 15 11.46 19.98 -6.47
N GLU A 16 11.89 18.86 -7.04
CA GLU A 16 13.29 18.38 -7.04
C GLU A 16 13.88 18.31 -5.62
N LYS A 17 13.03 18.01 -4.61
CA LYS A 17 13.43 17.88 -3.20
C LYS A 17 13.83 16.47 -2.81
N LEU A 18 13.84 15.54 -3.76
CA LEU A 18 14.20 14.15 -3.56
C LEU A 18 15.18 13.72 -4.64
N THR A 19 16.20 12.96 -4.26
CA THR A 19 17.00 12.24 -5.25
C THR A 19 16.19 11.10 -5.87
N PRO A 20 16.55 10.64 -7.08
CA PRO A 20 15.92 9.46 -7.69
C PRO A 20 15.91 8.25 -6.76
N GLU A 21 17.00 7.99 -6.03
CA GLU A 21 17.13 6.88 -5.09
C GLU A 21 16.15 7.02 -3.92
N GLN A 22 15.98 8.23 -3.39
CA GLN A 22 15.01 8.51 -2.33
C GLN A 22 13.58 8.30 -2.84
N ALA A 23 13.25 8.78 -4.03
CA ALA A 23 11.93 8.61 -4.63
C ALA A 23 11.62 7.12 -4.85
N ILE A 24 12.56 6.37 -5.43
CA ILE A 24 12.43 4.92 -5.65
C ILE A 24 12.24 4.19 -4.32
N GLY A 25 13.05 4.49 -3.30
CA GLY A 25 12.93 3.87 -1.98
C GLY A 25 11.56 4.10 -1.34
N GLN A 26 11.01 5.31 -1.43
CA GLN A 26 9.68 5.61 -0.93
C GLN A 26 8.58 4.89 -1.73
N VAL A 27 8.70 4.82 -3.06
CA VAL A 27 7.74 4.07 -3.90
C VAL A 27 7.74 2.59 -3.55
N LEU A 28 8.91 1.96 -3.37
CA LEU A 28 9.01 0.55 -2.99
C LEU A 28 8.34 0.28 -1.63
N LEU A 29 8.57 1.14 -0.64
CA LEU A 29 7.90 1.03 0.66
C LEU A 29 6.38 1.17 0.55
N HIS A 30 5.88 2.09 -0.27
CA HIS A 30 4.44 2.21 -0.52
C HIS A 30 3.87 0.96 -1.19
N LEU A 31 4.58 0.39 -2.17
CA LEU A 31 4.16 -0.83 -2.84
C LEU A 31 4.10 -2.03 -1.89
N GLU A 32 5.07 -2.17 -0.98
CA GLU A 32 5.07 -3.25 0.02
C GLU A 32 3.85 -3.14 0.95
N VAL A 33 3.54 -1.94 1.45
CA VAL A 33 2.36 -1.70 2.29
C VAL A 33 1.06 -1.99 1.53
N LEU A 34 0.97 -1.59 0.26
CA LEU A 34 -0.19 -1.87 -0.57
C LEU A 34 -0.36 -3.37 -0.84
N ALA A 35 0.73 -4.09 -1.14
CA ALA A 35 0.71 -5.53 -1.35
C ALA A 35 0.26 -6.28 -0.09
N ALA A 36 0.76 -5.89 1.09
CA ALA A 36 0.33 -6.48 2.35
C ALA A 36 -1.16 -6.26 2.64
N ARG A 37 -1.64 -5.02 2.42
CA ARG A 37 -3.06 -4.69 2.61
C ARG A 37 -3.97 -5.40 1.62
N LEU A 38 -3.53 -5.54 0.37
CA LEU A 38 -4.26 -6.28 -0.65
C LEU A 38 -4.37 -7.76 -0.29
N GLY A 39 -3.26 -8.40 0.10
CA GLY A 39 -3.27 -9.80 0.51
C GLY A 39 -4.17 -10.07 1.72
N GLU A 40 -4.23 -9.13 2.67
CA GLU A 40 -5.17 -9.23 3.79
C GLU A 40 -6.63 -9.09 3.34
N LEU A 41 -6.91 -8.17 2.41
CA LEU A 41 -8.25 -8.01 1.85
C LEU A 41 -8.68 -9.27 1.09
N GLU A 42 -7.79 -9.83 0.27
CA GLU A 42 -8.02 -11.06 -0.49
C GLU A 42 -8.32 -12.24 0.45
N LYS A 43 -7.54 -12.41 1.52
CA LYS A 43 -7.80 -13.43 2.55
C LYS A 43 -9.16 -13.25 3.21
N ARG A 44 -9.52 -12.01 3.56
CA ARG A 44 -10.83 -11.70 4.16
C ARG A 44 -11.96 -12.03 3.20
N VAL A 45 -11.85 -11.63 1.94
CA VAL A 45 -12.86 -11.93 0.90
C VAL A 45 -12.99 -13.45 0.71
N GLU A 46 -11.89 -14.18 0.61
CA GLU A 46 -11.91 -15.64 0.48
C GLU A 46 -12.54 -16.31 1.69
N THR A 47 -12.29 -15.80 2.90
CA THR A 47 -12.91 -16.29 4.14
C THR A 47 -14.42 -16.07 4.14
N HIS A 48 -14.90 -14.90 3.72
CA HIS A 48 -16.34 -14.61 3.61
C HIS A 48 -17.00 -15.40 2.49
N ARG A 49 -16.28 -15.66 1.38
CA ARG A 49 -16.75 -16.51 0.29
C ARG A 49 -16.88 -17.98 0.71
N ARG A 50 -16.00 -18.46 1.58
CA ARG A 50 -15.98 -19.87 2.04
C ARG A 50 -16.88 -20.16 3.22
N ALA A 51 -17.38 -19.15 3.93
CA ALA A 51 -18.45 -19.35 4.90
C ALA A 51 -19.78 -19.48 4.12
N PRO A 52 -20.30 -20.70 3.88
CA PRO A 52 -21.65 -20.82 3.35
C PRO A 52 -22.61 -20.38 4.45
N ASP A 53 -23.75 -19.82 4.07
CA ASP A 53 -24.91 -19.62 4.94
C ASP A 53 -25.02 -20.78 5.94
N LYS A 54 -24.86 -20.48 7.24
CA LYS A 54 -25.45 -21.34 8.26
C LYS A 54 -26.95 -21.14 8.14
N PRO A 55 -27.75 -22.13 7.71
CA PRO A 55 -29.18 -22.07 7.93
C PRO A 55 -29.40 -22.20 9.43
N GLU A 56 -30.19 -21.30 10.01
CA GLU A 56 -30.83 -21.48 11.32
C GLU A 56 -31.72 -22.73 11.35
#